data_AF-A0A916CKW3-F1
#
_entry.id   AF-A0A916CKW3-F1
#
_cell.length_a   1.000
_cell.length_b   1.000
_cell.length_c   1.000
_cell.angle_alpha   90.00
_cell.angle_beta   90.00
_cell.angle_gamma   90.00
#
_symmetry.space_group_name_H-M   'P 1'
#
loop_
_entity.id
_entity.type
_entity.pdbx_description
1 polymer ?
#
loop_
_entity_poly.entity_id
_entity_poly.type
_entity_poly.pdbx_seq_one_letter_code
_entity_poly.pdbx_strand_id
1 'polypeptide(L)'
;MPQGAYHFPKGFLWGTASSSHQVEGSNTNNNWWKWEQDGHTDGKAGLAADWWGGRWREDFDRAAETGQNAHRLSVEWSRIQPTPDSWDEEALEKYRAMLRGLKERGITPMVTLHHFTDPLWVTERGAHSTGSGQAWETEAIVPLFEKFVRKTVDALKEYCTLWCTINEPT
;
A
#
# COMPACT_ATOMS: atom_id res chain seq x y z
N MET A 1 -0.06 -2.69 -43.02
CA MET A 1 0.40 -2.87 -41.63
C MET A 1 0.70 -4.35 -41.44
N PRO A 2 1.92 -4.76 -41.04
CA PRO A 2 2.14 -6.16 -40.69
C PRO A 2 1.25 -6.51 -39.49
N GLN A 3 0.62 -7.68 -39.55
CA GLN A 3 -0.27 -8.18 -38.52
C GLN A 3 0.43 -9.34 -37.82
N GLY A 4 0.85 -9.11 -36.58
CA GLY A 4 1.45 -10.14 -35.70
C GLY A 4 0.47 -10.53 -34.60
N ALA A 5 0.43 -11.82 -34.27
CA ALA A 5 -0.27 -12.32 -33.10
C ALA A 5 0.71 -12.45 -31.94
N TYR A 6 0.39 -11.85 -30.78
CA TYR A 6 1.16 -11.99 -29.56
C TYR A 6 0.45 -12.97 -28.62
N HIS A 7 1.18 -13.95 -28.12
CA HIS A 7 0.67 -14.94 -27.18
C HIS A 7 1.42 -14.84 -25.86
N PHE A 8 0.72 -15.03 -24.75
CA PHE A 8 1.28 -15.06 -23.41
C PHE A 8 1.21 -16.49 -22.85
N PRO A 9 2.10 -16.87 -21.92
CA PRO A 9 2.04 -18.17 -21.26
C PRO A 9 0.68 -18.42 -20.60
N LYS A 10 0.27 -19.69 -20.53
CA LYS A 10 -0.92 -20.07 -19.77
C LYS A 10 -0.74 -19.66 -18.30
N GLY A 11 -1.76 -19.00 -17.74
CA GLY A 11 -1.71 -18.52 -16.35
C GLY A 11 -0.95 -17.21 -16.16
N PHE A 12 -0.62 -16.49 -17.23
CA PHE A 12 -0.06 -15.13 -17.12
C PHE A 12 -1.01 -14.23 -16.32
N LEU A 13 -0.44 -13.49 -15.35
CA LEU A 13 -1.19 -12.58 -14.51
C LEU A 13 -1.38 -11.23 -15.22
N TRP A 14 -2.63 -10.83 -15.39
CA TRP A 14 -3.08 -9.56 -15.94
C TRP A 14 -3.76 -8.78 -14.83
N GLY A 15 -3.16 -7.63 -14.50
CA GLY A 15 -3.52 -6.87 -13.33
C GLY A 15 -3.35 -5.38 -13.47
N THR A 16 -4.03 -4.67 -12.59
CA THR A 16 -3.82 -3.25 -12.28
C THR A 16 -3.19 -3.11 -10.89
N ALA A 17 -2.68 -1.92 -10.60
CA ALA A 17 -2.05 -1.60 -9.33
C ALA A 17 -2.63 -0.32 -8.72
N SER A 18 -2.71 -0.27 -7.39
CA SER A 18 -3.03 0.91 -6.61
C SER A 18 -2.01 1.11 -5.47
N SER A 19 -2.01 2.30 -4.88
CA SER A 19 -1.27 2.59 -3.64
C SER A 19 -2.20 3.20 -2.59
N SER A 20 -1.94 2.87 -1.34
CA SER A 20 -2.76 3.23 -0.18
C SER A 20 -3.07 4.72 -0.12
N HIS A 21 -2.05 5.58 -0.17
CA HIS A 21 -2.24 7.03 -0.10
C HIS A 21 -3.06 7.59 -1.27
N GLN A 22 -2.93 7.00 -2.45
CA GLN A 22 -3.58 7.48 -3.68
C GLN A 22 -5.05 7.06 -3.81
N VAL A 23 -5.51 6.01 -3.12
CA VAL A 23 -6.89 5.50 -3.27
C VAL A 23 -7.70 5.37 -1.97
N GLU A 24 -7.06 5.20 -0.82
CA GLU A 24 -7.78 4.94 0.43
C GLU A 24 -8.51 6.16 0.97
N GLY A 25 -7.88 7.33 0.88
CA GLY A 25 -8.36 8.53 1.54
C GLY A 25 -8.21 8.50 3.05
N SER A 26 -8.37 9.65 3.71
CA SER A 26 -8.24 9.80 5.16
C SER A 26 -6.93 9.23 5.74
N ASN A 27 -5.85 9.30 4.96
CA ASN A 27 -4.49 8.95 5.37
C ASN A 27 -3.82 10.21 5.92
N THR A 28 -3.95 10.47 7.22
CA THR A 28 -3.57 11.76 7.84
C THR A 28 -2.31 11.70 8.70
N ASN A 29 -1.66 10.53 8.80
CA ASN A 29 -0.53 10.30 9.70
C ASN A 29 0.76 9.89 8.97
N ASN A 30 0.96 10.38 7.74
CA ASN A 30 2.16 10.10 6.96
C ASN A 30 2.80 11.37 6.39
N ASN A 31 4.04 11.23 5.94
CA ASN A 31 4.86 12.30 5.35
C ASN A 31 4.23 12.96 4.11
N TRP A 32 3.60 12.19 3.21
CA TRP A 32 2.94 12.73 2.03
C TRP A 32 1.73 13.58 2.37
N TRP A 33 0.90 13.15 3.31
CA TRP A 33 -0.19 13.98 3.82
C TRP A 33 0.31 15.30 4.38
N LYS A 34 1.39 15.26 5.18
CA LYS A 34 2.00 16.48 5.72
C LYS A 34 2.54 17.37 4.62
N TRP A 35 3.23 16.80 3.64
CA TRP A 35 3.76 17.51 2.47
C TRP A 35 2.66 18.26 1.70
N GLU A 36 1.50 17.62 1.51
CA GLU A 36 0.32 18.24 0.93
C GLU A 36 -0.27 19.36 1.82
N GLN A 37 -0.27 19.20 3.15
CA GLN A 37 -0.74 20.24 4.06
C GLN A 37 0.17 21.48 4.05
N ASP A 38 1.48 21.27 3.86
CA ASP A 38 2.48 22.33 3.82
C ASP A 38 2.46 23.10 2.47
N GLY A 39 1.55 22.75 1.56
CA GLY A 39 1.27 23.51 0.34
C GLY A 39 2.18 23.19 -0.84
N HIS A 40 2.84 22.03 -0.83
CA HIS A 40 3.74 21.59 -1.89
C HIS A 40 3.04 20.98 -3.11
N THR A 41 1.71 20.93 -3.10
CA THR A 41 0.89 20.36 -4.17
C THR A 41 -0.32 21.26 -4.46
N ASP A 42 -0.79 21.25 -5.71
CA ASP A 42 -1.98 22.00 -6.14
C ASP A 42 -3.31 21.43 -5.61
N GLY A 43 -3.25 20.29 -4.90
CA GLY A 43 -4.38 19.59 -4.32
C GLY A 43 -3.95 18.62 -3.23
N LYS A 44 -4.94 18.10 -2.48
CA LYS A 44 -4.73 17.16 -1.37
C LYS A 44 -5.43 15.84 -1.70
N ALA A 45 -4.87 14.72 -1.25
CA ALA A 45 -5.47 13.41 -1.49
C ALA A 45 -6.90 13.32 -0.90
N GLY A 46 -7.11 13.85 0.30
CA GLY A 46 -8.44 13.96 0.91
C GLY A 46 -9.12 12.59 1.06
N LEU A 47 -10.27 12.41 0.40
CA LEU A 47 -10.96 11.12 0.33
C LEU A 47 -10.43 10.20 -0.78
N ALA A 48 -9.65 10.72 -1.74
CA ALA A 48 -9.17 9.96 -2.89
C ALA A 48 -10.31 9.18 -3.59
N ALA A 49 -10.15 7.88 -3.80
CA ALA A 49 -11.22 7.00 -4.30
C ALA A 49 -12.11 6.42 -3.19
N ASP A 50 -11.82 6.74 -1.92
CA ASP A 50 -12.51 6.32 -0.70
C ASP A 50 -12.54 4.79 -0.52
N TRP A 51 -11.39 4.15 -0.77
CA TRP A 51 -11.25 2.73 -0.44
C TRP A 51 -11.34 2.50 1.08
N TRP A 52 -10.88 3.43 1.92
CA TRP A 52 -10.99 3.25 3.36
C TRP A 52 -12.44 3.27 3.87
N GLY A 53 -13.33 4.01 3.19
CA GLY A 53 -14.78 4.00 3.39
C GLY A 53 -15.50 2.78 2.79
N GLY A 54 -14.79 1.98 1.99
CA GLY A 54 -15.26 0.68 1.51
C GLY A 54 -15.55 0.59 0.02
N ARG A 55 -15.26 1.64 -0.76
CA ARG A 55 -15.51 1.68 -2.22
C ARG A 55 -14.60 0.75 -3.04
N TRP A 56 -13.57 0.17 -2.42
CA TRP A 56 -12.77 -0.91 -3.02
C TRP A 56 -13.63 -2.08 -3.52
N ARG A 57 -14.81 -2.30 -2.92
CA ARG A 57 -15.72 -3.38 -3.35
C ARG A 57 -16.17 -3.18 -4.80
N GLU A 58 -16.61 -1.96 -5.12
CA GLU A 58 -17.03 -1.61 -6.48
C GLU A 58 -15.86 -1.68 -7.46
N ASP A 59 -14.67 -1.25 -7.04
CA ASP A 59 -13.49 -1.28 -7.91
C ASP A 59 -12.99 -2.70 -8.15
N PHE A 60 -13.13 -3.61 -7.17
CA PHE A 60 -12.85 -5.03 -7.39
C PHE A 60 -13.91 -5.72 -8.24
N ASP A 61 -15.18 -5.33 -8.14
CA ASP A 61 -16.23 -5.80 -9.06
C ASP A 61 -15.90 -5.40 -10.50
N ARG A 62 -15.54 -4.13 -10.73
CA ARG A 62 -15.11 -3.62 -12.04
C ARG A 62 -13.85 -4.33 -12.56
N ALA A 63 -12.88 -4.62 -11.69
CA ALA A 63 -11.69 -5.39 -12.05
C ALA A 63 -12.07 -6.80 -12.55
N ALA A 64 -12.97 -7.49 -11.83
CA ALA A 64 -13.45 -8.81 -12.24
C ALA A 64 -14.21 -8.76 -13.58
N GLU A 65 -15.11 -7.79 -13.75
CA GLU A 65 -15.89 -7.58 -14.98
C GLU A 65 -15.02 -7.34 -16.22
N THR A 66 -13.85 -6.72 -16.04
CA THR A 66 -12.90 -6.42 -17.12
C THR A 66 -11.88 -7.54 -17.36
N GLY A 67 -12.04 -8.69 -16.71
CA GLY A 67 -11.20 -9.88 -16.93
C GLY A 67 -9.85 -9.85 -16.20
N GLN A 68 -9.70 -8.98 -15.20
CA GLN A 68 -8.51 -8.92 -14.38
C GLN A 68 -8.36 -10.19 -13.52
N ASN A 69 -7.17 -10.78 -13.46
CA ASN A 69 -6.91 -12.00 -12.67
C ASN A 69 -5.86 -11.81 -11.56
N ALA A 70 -5.25 -10.63 -11.46
CA ALA A 70 -4.39 -10.23 -10.35
C ALA A 70 -4.58 -8.75 -10.02
N HIS A 71 -4.41 -8.33 -8.76
CA HIS A 71 -4.43 -6.92 -8.37
C HIS A 71 -3.33 -6.64 -7.36
N ARG A 72 -2.51 -5.60 -7.61
CA ARG A 72 -1.49 -5.14 -6.67
C ARG A 72 -2.01 -3.95 -5.88
N LEU A 73 -2.03 -4.05 -4.56
CA LEU A 73 -2.31 -2.92 -3.67
C LEU A 73 -1.15 -2.73 -2.70
N SER A 74 -0.92 -1.51 -2.22
CA SER A 74 -0.05 -1.28 -1.06
C SER A 74 -0.86 -1.19 0.22
N VAL A 75 -0.21 -1.51 1.34
CA VAL A 75 -0.72 -1.19 2.68
C VAL A 75 -0.13 0.14 3.16
N GLU A 76 -0.79 0.80 4.10
CA GLU A 76 -0.31 2.04 4.72
C GLU A 76 0.37 1.74 6.06
N TRP A 77 1.67 1.99 6.14
CA TRP A 77 2.44 1.79 7.36
C TRP A 77 1.87 2.66 8.49
N SER A 78 1.49 3.92 8.23
CA SER A 78 0.96 4.79 9.28
C SER A 78 -0.39 4.35 9.83
N ARG A 79 -1.14 3.53 9.09
CA ARG A 79 -2.39 2.93 9.57
C ARG A 79 -2.10 1.74 10.47
N ILE A 80 -1.27 0.81 9.99
CA ILE A 80 -0.97 -0.43 10.72
C ILE A 80 -0.15 -0.14 11.99
N GLN A 81 0.77 0.82 11.96
CA GLN A 81 1.62 1.21 13.07
C GLN A 81 1.56 2.74 13.30
N PRO A 82 0.49 3.24 13.94
CA PRO A 82 0.26 4.69 14.07
C PRO A 82 1.27 5.37 14.99
N THR A 83 1.86 4.65 15.95
CA THR A 83 2.97 5.11 16.80
C THR A 83 4.04 4.01 16.93
N PRO A 84 5.27 4.30 17.42
CA PRO A 84 6.34 3.31 17.49
C PRO A 84 5.98 2.00 18.22
N ASP A 85 5.10 2.11 19.22
CA ASP A 85 4.79 1.04 20.17
C ASP A 85 3.34 0.54 20.10
N SER A 86 2.56 1.00 19.11
CA SER A 86 1.16 0.59 18.93
C SER A 86 0.89 -0.01 17.55
N TRP A 87 -0.11 -0.88 17.48
CA TRP A 87 -0.58 -1.51 16.27
C TRP A 87 -2.09 -1.32 16.16
N ASP A 88 -2.57 -1.02 14.96
CA ASP A 88 -4.00 -0.94 14.66
C ASP A 88 -4.46 -2.28 14.04
N GLU A 89 -5.08 -3.11 14.87
CA GLU A 89 -5.64 -4.39 14.43
C GLU A 89 -6.88 -4.22 13.55
N GLU A 90 -7.62 -3.10 13.68
CA GLU A 90 -8.77 -2.81 12.81
C GLU A 90 -8.30 -2.47 11.40
N ALA A 91 -7.17 -1.74 11.27
CA ALA A 91 -6.54 -1.49 9.98
C ALA A 91 -6.10 -2.80 9.31
N LEU A 92 -5.47 -3.71 10.07
CA LEU A 92 -5.10 -5.04 9.56
C LEU A 92 -6.32 -5.84 9.12
N GLU A 93 -7.42 -5.81 9.87
CA GLU A 93 -8.65 -6.49 9.48
C GLU A 93 -9.28 -5.90 8.21
N LYS A 94 -9.22 -4.58 8.03
CA LYS A 94 -9.63 -3.95 6.77
C LYS A 94 -8.80 -4.42 5.58
N TYR A 95 -7.48 -4.54 5.73
CA TYR A 95 -6.64 -5.12 4.68
C TYR A 95 -6.97 -6.59 4.43
N ARG A 96 -7.20 -7.40 5.47
CA ARG A 96 -7.70 -8.79 5.28
C ARG A 96 -9.01 -8.82 4.50
N ALA A 97 -9.95 -7.92 4.81
CA ALA A 97 -11.21 -7.82 4.09
C ALA A 97 -11.03 -7.50 2.60
N MET A 98 -10.10 -6.59 2.26
CA MET A 98 -9.75 -6.31 0.86
C MET A 98 -9.14 -7.54 0.18
N LEU A 99 -8.18 -8.21 0.81
CA LEU A 99 -7.53 -9.40 0.23
C LEU A 99 -8.52 -10.58 0.06
N ARG A 100 -9.42 -10.79 1.02
CA ARG A 100 -10.52 -11.76 0.89
C ARG A 100 -11.45 -11.37 -0.26
N GLY A 101 -11.80 -10.09 -0.36
CA GLY A 101 -12.63 -9.57 -1.45
C GLY A 101 -12.05 -9.81 -2.84
N LEU A 102 -10.72 -9.70 -3.01
CA LEU A 102 -10.04 -10.07 -4.25
C LEU A 102 -10.14 -11.58 -4.51
N LYS A 103 -9.84 -12.43 -3.52
CA LYS A 103 -9.91 -13.89 -3.66
C LYS A 103 -11.32 -14.39 -4.01
N GLU A 104 -12.35 -13.83 -3.38
CA GLU A 104 -13.76 -14.16 -3.65
C GLU A 104 -14.14 -13.91 -5.12
N ARG A 105 -13.46 -12.96 -5.78
CA ARG A 105 -13.64 -12.62 -7.20
C ARG A 105 -12.69 -13.39 -8.12
N GLY A 106 -11.91 -14.33 -7.59
CA GLY A 106 -10.89 -15.06 -8.35
C GLY A 106 -9.69 -14.21 -8.77
N ILE A 107 -9.48 -13.05 -8.13
CA ILE A 107 -8.37 -12.15 -8.40
C ILE A 107 -7.23 -12.43 -7.42
N THR A 108 -6.03 -12.69 -7.95
CA THR A 108 -4.83 -12.94 -7.15
C THR A 108 -4.32 -11.65 -6.52
N PRO A 109 -4.28 -11.51 -5.18
CA PRO A 109 -3.71 -10.33 -4.55
C PRO A 109 -2.19 -10.34 -4.57
N MET A 110 -1.60 -9.18 -4.84
CA MET A 110 -0.20 -8.85 -4.59
C MET A 110 -0.14 -7.67 -3.62
N VAL A 111 0.66 -7.76 -2.57
CA VAL A 111 0.79 -6.70 -1.57
C VAL A 111 2.15 -6.02 -1.67
N THR A 112 2.13 -4.70 -1.82
CA THR A 112 3.29 -3.84 -1.65
C THR A 112 3.39 -3.37 -0.20
N LEU A 113 4.53 -3.65 0.45
CA LEU A 113 4.73 -3.35 1.87
C LEU A 113 5.11 -1.87 2.09
N HIS A 114 5.92 -1.28 1.21
CA HIS A 114 6.26 0.14 1.26
C HIS A 114 6.03 0.81 -0.10
N HIS A 115 5.24 1.88 -0.10
CA HIS A 115 4.94 2.67 -1.30
C HIS A 115 5.02 4.17 -0.98
N PHE A 116 6.23 4.65 -0.71
CA PHE A 116 6.61 6.04 -0.45
C PHE A 116 6.14 6.66 0.87
N THR A 117 5.04 6.20 1.45
CA THR A 117 4.52 6.76 2.69
C THR A 117 5.22 6.20 3.91
N ASP A 118 5.70 7.12 4.76
CA ASP A 118 6.27 6.82 6.07
C ASP A 118 5.39 7.42 7.16
N PRO A 119 5.16 6.72 8.29
CA PRO A 119 4.52 7.30 9.45
C PRO A 119 5.26 8.56 9.92
N LEU A 120 4.54 9.57 10.40
CA LEU A 120 5.18 10.80 10.87
C LEU A 120 6.22 10.55 11.97
N TRP A 121 5.97 9.61 12.88
CA TRP A 121 6.93 9.23 13.93
C TRP A 121 8.23 8.63 13.38
N VAL A 122 8.21 8.03 12.19
CA VAL A 122 9.43 7.56 11.49
C VAL A 122 10.20 8.77 10.97
N THR A 123 9.52 9.69 10.27
CA THR A 123 10.17 10.90 9.75
C THR A 123 10.74 11.81 10.83
N GLU A 124 10.06 11.95 11.98
CA GLU A 124 10.54 12.73 13.12
C GLU A 124 11.84 12.13 13.70
N ARG A 125 11.92 10.80 13.81
CA ARG A 125 13.17 10.12 14.20
C ARG A 125 14.30 10.34 13.19
N GLY A 126 13.98 10.36 11.90
CA GLY A 126 14.91 10.75 10.84
C GLY A 126 15.42 12.18 11.04
N ALA A 127 14.52 13.14 11.26
CA ALA A 127 14.87 14.55 11.49
C ALA A 127 15.84 14.72 12.67
N HIS A 128 15.63 13.98 13.76
CA HIS A 128 16.54 14.00 14.92
C HIS A 128 17.92 13.39 14.63
N SER A 129 18.02 12.45 13.68
CA SER A 129 19.24 11.69 13.43
C SER A 129 20.09 12.29 12.31
N THR A 130 19.47 12.81 11.25
CA THR A 130 20.15 13.30 10.03
C THR A 130 19.95 14.79 9.78
N GLY A 131 18.99 15.43 10.46
CA GLY A 131 18.57 16.81 10.18
C GLY A 131 17.73 16.98 8.91
N SER A 132 17.62 15.94 8.06
CA SER A 132 16.89 15.97 6.78
C SER A 132 15.44 15.50 6.88
N GLY A 133 15.04 14.87 7.99
CA GLY A 133 13.72 14.24 8.12
C GLY A 133 13.62 12.85 7.49
N GLN A 134 14.67 12.40 6.81
CA GLN A 134 14.68 11.12 6.09
C GLN A 134 15.23 10.00 6.97
N ALA A 135 14.33 9.21 7.55
CA ALA A 135 14.72 8.05 8.35
C ALA A 135 15.51 7.01 7.53
N TRP A 136 15.22 6.92 6.23
CA TRP A 136 15.86 6.02 5.27
C TRP A 136 17.35 6.29 5.02
N GLU A 137 17.87 7.44 5.45
CA GLU A 137 19.32 7.75 5.42
C GLU A 137 20.09 7.12 6.60
N THR A 138 19.39 6.39 7.49
CA THR A 138 19.98 5.80 8.70
C THR A 138 19.74 4.30 8.77
N GLU A 139 20.70 3.56 9.29
CA GLU A 139 20.57 2.12 9.58
C GLU A 139 19.43 1.80 10.57
N ALA A 140 18.99 2.80 11.35
CA ALA A 140 17.88 2.64 12.29
C ALA A 140 16.53 2.34 11.60
N ILE A 141 16.38 2.63 10.30
CA ILE A 141 15.16 2.30 9.54
C ILE A 141 14.96 0.79 9.38
N VAL A 142 16.06 0.04 9.24
CA VAL A 142 16.04 -1.40 8.95
C VAL A 142 15.24 -2.17 10.00
N PRO A 143 15.54 -2.08 11.31
CA PRO A 143 14.77 -2.78 12.33
C PRO A 143 13.33 -2.26 12.49
N LEU A 144 13.07 -0.98 12.19
CA LEU A 144 11.71 -0.43 12.24
C LEU A 144 10.84 -1.01 11.12
N PHE A 145 11.36 -1.02 9.90
CA PHE A 145 10.68 -1.57 8.75
C PHE A 145 10.52 -3.09 8.88
N GLU A 146 11.54 -3.81 9.37
CA GLU A 146 11.43 -5.25 9.65
C GLU A 146 10.29 -5.56 10.62
N LYS A 147 10.17 -4.81 11.72
CA LYS A 147 9.09 -5.01 12.71
C LYS A 147 7.71 -4.84 12.07
N PHE A 148 7.54 -3.82 11.24
CA PHE A 148 6.32 -3.59 10.47
C PHE A 148 6.05 -4.71 9.45
N VAL A 149 7.04 -5.09 8.66
CA VAL A 149 6.92 -6.17 7.66
C VAL A 149 6.51 -7.48 8.32
N ARG A 150 7.13 -7.87 9.43
CA ARG A 150 6.78 -9.11 10.16
C ARG A 150 5.32 -9.09 10.59
N LYS A 151 4.88 -8.02 11.26
CA LYS A 151 3.49 -7.87 11.72
C LYS A 151 2.49 -7.95 10.56
N THR A 152 2.75 -7.21 9.49
CA THR A 152 1.87 -7.13 8.31
C THR A 152 1.81 -8.47 7.56
N VAL A 153 2.96 -9.09 7.29
CA VAL A 153 3.02 -10.38 6.60
C VAL A 153 2.34 -11.46 7.44
N ASP A 154 2.59 -11.52 8.75
CA ASP A 154 1.93 -12.50 9.62
C ASP A 154 0.40 -12.35 9.61
N ALA A 155 -0.11 -11.12 9.55
CA ALA A 155 -1.54 -10.85 9.51
C ALA A 155 -2.20 -11.15 8.15
N LEU A 156 -1.46 -11.11 7.04
CA LEU A 156 -2.01 -11.12 5.69
C LEU A 156 -1.57 -12.34 4.84
N LYS A 157 -0.58 -13.13 5.26
CA LYS A 157 -0.02 -14.28 4.49
C LYS A 157 -1.01 -15.40 4.21
N GLU A 158 -2.10 -15.50 4.96
CA GLU A 158 -3.20 -16.43 4.64
C GLU A 158 -3.87 -16.06 3.29
N TYR A 159 -3.91 -14.77 2.97
CA TYR A 159 -4.58 -14.24 1.78
C TYR A 159 -3.62 -13.78 0.68
N CYS A 160 -2.33 -13.61 0.94
CA CYS A 160 -1.39 -13.14 -0.08
C CYS A 160 -0.07 -13.95 -0.08
N THR A 161 0.37 -14.32 -1.28
CA THR A 161 1.66 -15.00 -1.51
C THR A 161 2.62 -14.19 -2.38
N LEU A 162 2.14 -13.12 -3.04
CA LEU A 162 2.95 -12.25 -3.90
C LEU A 162 3.25 -10.95 -3.16
N TRP A 163 4.52 -10.72 -2.85
CA TRP A 163 4.96 -9.58 -2.07
C TRP A 163 5.89 -8.69 -2.89
N CYS A 164 5.59 -7.39 -2.93
CA CYS A 164 6.54 -6.35 -3.31
C CYS A 164 7.03 -5.69 -2.02
N THR A 165 8.32 -5.75 -1.72
CA THR A 165 8.84 -5.17 -0.48
C THR A 165 8.82 -3.65 -0.53
N ILE A 166 9.46 -3.06 -1.53
CA ILE A 166 9.58 -1.61 -1.71
C ILE A 166 9.26 -1.29 -3.17
N ASN A 167 8.33 -0.36 -3.38
CA ASN A 167 8.07 0.20 -4.71
C ASN A 167 9.08 1.32 -5.00
N GLU A 168 9.76 1.22 -6.15
CA GLU A 168 10.61 2.28 -6.72
C GLU A 168 11.62 2.89 -5.73
N PRO A 169 12.64 2.12 -5.29
CA PRO A 169 13.66 2.60 -4.35
C PRO A 169 14.69 3.58 -4.96
N THR A 170 14.59 3.91 -6.25
CA THR A 170 15.58 4.66 -7.04
C THR A 170 15.09 6.02 -7.48
#